data_AF-A0A2S9F737-F1
#
_entry.id   AF-A0A2S9F737-F1
#
_cell.length_a   1.000
_cell.length_b   1.000
_cell.length_c   1.000
_cell.angle_alpha   90.00
_cell.angle_beta   90.00
_cell.angle_gamma   90.00
#
_symmetry.space_group_name_H-M   'P 1'
#
loop_
_entity.id
_entity.type
_entity.pdbx_description
1 polymer ?
#
loop_
_entity_poly.entity_id
_entity_poly.type
_entity_poly.pdbx_seq_one_letter_code
_entity_poly.pdbx_strand_id
1 'polypeptide(L)'
;MPPRRTRPPQPLAPHGIPGHLVEFVEALRGQGISVGPSETVDAGEVMATLGLADRKVLREGLACAVLRRSDHRETYDALFDLYFPAALGARTMVVDEDDDDSGLPPEDIEALRSALVDMLTDNEEMANLDERLAAMIAQIVEAYGRYNSSRGPSYSSYQALKAMSLDDLEGRLLAGLLAPYGDEPTPTQEQIAKAIAAQRIAQLRKMVEGETKRRTAEQLGRDHVQMYGVPQLAENVEFLRASGEQLRQMRRVVGPLARTLATRLAARRRRSRAGEIDLRKTLRKSMSTGGVPIDVVLRKPHPARPEL
;
A
#
# COMPACT_ATOMS: atom_id res chain seq x y z
N MET A 1 -22.26 31.71 23.27
CA MET A 1 -21.53 31.89 21.99
C MET A 1 -22.06 30.86 21.02
N PRO A 2 -22.71 31.24 19.90
CA PRO A 2 -23.22 30.25 18.95
C PRO A 2 -22.03 29.47 18.33
N PRO A 3 -22.12 28.15 18.14
CA PRO A 3 -21.04 27.39 17.53
C PRO A 3 -20.81 27.93 16.11
N ARG A 4 -19.60 28.41 15.84
CA ARG A 4 -19.18 28.84 14.50
C ARG A 4 -19.43 27.68 13.53
N ARG A 5 -20.41 27.83 12.63
CA ARG A 5 -20.65 26.89 11.53
C ARG A 5 -19.48 26.99 10.58
N THR A 6 -18.62 26.02 10.68
CA THR A 6 -17.44 25.82 9.85
C THR A 6 -17.86 25.26 8.49
N ARG A 7 -17.52 26.00 7.43
CA ARG A 7 -17.73 25.58 6.05
C ARG A 7 -16.72 24.47 5.72
N PRO A 8 -17.13 23.33 5.13
CA PRO A 8 -16.17 22.32 4.71
C PRO A 8 -15.28 22.89 3.60
N PRO A 9 -13.97 22.52 3.56
CA PRO A 9 -13.03 22.98 2.53
C PRO A 9 -13.41 22.50 1.12
N GLN A 10 -14.24 21.45 1.03
CA GLN A 10 -14.84 20.97 -0.22
C GLN A 10 -16.36 20.97 -0.14
N PRO A 11 -17.07 21.12 -1.28
CA PRO A 11 -18.50 20.89 -1.30
C PRO A 11 -18.79 19.48 -0.78
N LEU A 12 -19.80 19.35 0.07
CA LEU A 12 -20.30 18.04 0.47
C LEU A 12 -20.75 17.29 -0.78
N ALA A 13 -20.50 15.98 -0.83
CA ALA A 13 -20.98 15.14 -1.91
C ALA A 13 -22.49 15.38 -2.13
N PRO A 14 -22.98 15.37 -3.38
CA PRO A 14 -24.40 15.44 -3.66
C PRO A 14 -25.14 14.37 -2.86
N HIS A 15 -26.28 14.68 -2.23
CA HIS A 15 -27.02 13.73 -1.39
C HIS A 15 -26.33 13.29 -0.08
N GLY A 16 -25.23 13.93 0.34
CA GLY A 16 -24.61 13.68 1.65
C GLY A 16 -23.83 12.36 1.71
N ILE A 17 -23.97 11.63 2.82
CA ILE A 17 -23.21 10.39 3.06
C ILE A 17 -23.45 9.32 1.97
N PRO A 18 -24.70 9.05 1.52
CA PRO A 18 -24.93 8.12 0.41
C PRO A 18 -24.22 8.51 -0.88
N GLY A 19 -24.21 9.80 -1.25
CA GLY A 19 -23.49 10.23 -2.45
C GLY A 19 -21.98 10.13 -2.29
N HIS A 20 -21.45 10.41 -1.09
CA HIS A 20 -20.02 10.22 -0.80
C HIS A 20 -19.60 8.74 -0.90
N LEU A 21 -20.47 7.82 -0.50
CA LEU A 21 -20.25 6.38 -0.74
C LEU A 21 -20.26 6.04 -2.23
N VAL A 22 -21.19 6.62 -3.01
CA VAL A 22 -21.25 6.40 -4.46
C VAL A 22 -19.98 6.92 -5.14
N GLU A 23 -19.52 8.13 -4.81
CA GLU A 23 -18.25 8.67 -5.33
C GLU A 23 -17.06 7.77 -4.98
N PHE A 24 -17.01 7.21 -3.76
CA PHE A 24 -15.98 6.26 -3.37
C PHE A 24 -16.03 4.98 -4.22
N VAL A 25 -17.22 4.42 -4.43
CA VAL A 25 -17.42 3.24 -5.28
C VAL A 25 -17.06 3.53 -6.74
N GLU A 26 -17.36 4.70 -7.26
CA GLU A 26 -16.97 5.13 -8.60
C GLU A 26 -15.45 5.27 -8.72
N ALA A 27 -14.76 5.79 -7.71
CA ALA A 27 -13.30 5.84 -7.69
C ALA A 27 -12.67 4.43 -7.65
N LEU A 28 -13.24 3.49 -6.88
CA LEU A 28 -12.82 2.09 -6.89
C LEU A 28 -12.94 1.49 -8.30
N ARG A 29 -14.07 1.71 -8.98
CA ARG A 29 -14.29 1.27 -10.37
C ARG A 29 -13.29 1.91 -11.32
N GLY A 30 -13.04 3.21 -11.18
CA GLY A 30 -12.07 3.96 -11.98
C GLY A 30 -10.64 3.40 -11.88
N GLN A 31 -10.28 2.81 -10.74
CA GLN A 31 -9.00 2.13 -10.53
C GLN A 31 -8.99 0.65 -10.93
N GLY A 32 -10.09 0.13 -11.48
CA GLY A 32 -10.22 -1.26 -11.94
C GLY A 32 -10.78 -2.23 -10.90
N ILE A 33 -11.18 -1.76 -9.70
CA ILE A 33 -11.86 -2.60 -8.71
C ILE A 33 -13.34 -2.71 -9.11
N SER A 34 -13.73 -3.88 -9.61
CA SER A 34 -15.10 -4.14 -10.07
C SER A 34 -16.09 -4.25 -8.91
N VAL A 35 -16.76 -3.13 -8.59
CA VAL A 35 -17.84 -3.06 -7.59
C VAL A 35 -19.18 -2.95 -8.32
N GLY A 36 -20.06 -3.95 -8.25
CA GLY A 36 -21.38 -3.92 -8.89
C GLY A 36 -22.44 -3.15 -8.08
N PRO A 37 -23.68 -3.08 -8.59
CA PRO A 37 -24.80 -2.46 -7.86
C PRO A 37 -25.10 -3.16 -6.53
N SER A 38 -25.06 -4.50 -6.50
CA SER A 38 -25.30 -5.27 -5.28
C SER A 38 -24.24 -4.97 -4.21
N GLU A 39 -22.95 -4.94 -4.59
CA GLU A 39 -21.88 -4.58 -3.64
C GLU A 39 -21.99 -3.13 -3.17
N THR A 40 -22.54 -2.23 -3.99
CA THR A 40 -22.81 -0.84 -3.58
C THR A 40 -23.90 -0.78 -2.51
N VAL A 41 -24.93 -1.62 -2.63
CA VAL A 41 -25.98 -1.77 -1.62
C VAL A 41 -25.41 -2.38 -0.35
N ASP A 42 -24.63 -3.46 -0.46
CA ASP A 42 -23.96 -4.11 0.67
C ASP A 42 -23.05 -3.13 1.42
N ALA A 43 -22.30 -2.29 0.69
CA ALA A 43 -21.47 -1.24 1.29
C ALA A 43 -22.31 -0.20 2.06
N GLY A 44 -23.49 0.15 1.54
CA GLY A 44 -24.46 1.00 2.23
C GLY A 44 -24.98 0.36 3.53
N GLU A 45 -25.31 -0.93 3.50
CA GLU A 45 -25.74 -1.69 4.69
C GLU A 45 -24.63 -1.79 5.74
N VAL A 46 -23.39 -2.02 5.31
CA VAL A 46 -22.21 -2.00 6.19
C VAL A 46 -22.08 -0.64 6.88
N MET A 47 -22.17 0.46 6.15
CA MET A 47 -22.11 1.81 6.74
C MET A 47 -23.25 2.07 7.71
N ALA A 48 -24.47 1.62 7.39
CA ALA A 48 -25.63 1.77 8.27
C ALA A 48 -25.49 0.94 9.57
N THR A 49 -24.86 -0.23 9.48
CA THR A 49 -24.73 -1.18 10.60
C THR A 49 -23.54 -0.84 11.51
N LEU A 50 -22.37 -0.59 10.93
CA LEU A 50 -21.14 -0.30 11.68
C LEU A 50 -21.04 1.17 12.11
N GLY A 51 -21.75 2.05 11.41
CA GLY A 51 -21.65 3.50 11.59
C GLY A 51 -20.31 4.07 11.13
N LEU A 52 -20.05 5.31 11.53
CA LEU A 52 -18.86 6.08 11.14
C LEU A 52 -17.93 6.40 12.33
N ALA A 53 -18.21 5.84 13.51
CA ALA A 53 -17.49 6.16 14.74
C ALA A 53 -16.08 5.54 14.76
N ASP A 54 -15.96 4.26 14.41
CA ASP A 54 -14.68 3.58 14.31
C ASP A 54 -14.27 3.41 12.85
N ARG A 55 -13.30 4.23 12.43
CA ARG A 55 -12.73 4.22 11.10
C ARG A 55 -12.08 2.89 10.73
N LYS A 56 -11.40 2.24 11.68
CA LYS A 56 -10.72 0.95 11.44
C LYS A 56 -11.78 -0.11 11.15
N VAL A 57 -12.85 -0.16 11.95
CA VAL A 57 -13.99 -1.08 11.74
C VAL A 57 -14.71 -0.80 10.42
N LEU A 58 -14.99 0.47 10.11
CA LEU A 58 -15.61 0.85 8.84
C LEU A 58 -14.78 0.41 7.63
N ARG A 59 -13.46 0.62 7.67
CA ARG A 59 -12.54 0.23 6.59
C ARG A 59 -12.61 -1.27 6.33
N GLU A 60 -12.55 -2.08 7.37
CA GLU A 60 -12.58 -3.54 7.21
C GLU A 60 -13.96 -4.02 6.74
N GLY A 61 -15.04 -3.45 7.28
CA GLY A 61 -16.40 -3.79 6.86
C GLY A 61 -16.64 -3.49 5.38
N LEU A 62 -16.24 -2.31 4.92
CA LEU A 62 -16.38 -1.93 3.51
C LEU A 62 -15.50 -2.81 2.62
N ALA A 63 -14.29 -3.16 3.07
CA ALA A 63 -13.40 -4.06 2.34
C ALA A 63 -14.07 -5.43 2.12
N CYS A 64 -14.76 -5.96 3.13
CA CYS A 64 -15.51 -7.21 3.01
C CYS A 64 -16.66 -7.14 2.01
N ALA A 65 -17.33 -5.99 1.89
CA ALA A 65 -18.42 -5.81 0.92
C ALA A 65 -17.91 -5.69 -0.53
N VAL A 66 -16.81 -4.97 -0.75
CA VAL A 66 -16.40 -4.56 -2.12
C VAL A 66 -15.24 -5.35 -2.71
N LEU A 67 -14.40 -6.00 -1.90
CA LEU A 67 -13.22 -6.72 -2.40
C LEU A 67 -13.53 -8.19 -2.71
N ARG A 68 -13.21 -8.59 -3.96
CA ARG A 68 -13.26 -10.01 -4.40
C ARG A 68 -11.89 -10.66 -4.46
N ARG A 69 -10.82 -9.86 -4.44
CA ARG A 69 -9.44 -10.32 -4.57
C ARG A 69 -8.56 -9.61 -3.56
N SER A 70 -7.65 -10.36 -2.96
CA SER A 70 -6.75 -9.82 -1.91
C SER A 70 -5.66 -8.91 -2.47
N ASP A 71 -5.32 -9.03 -3.75
CA ASP A 71 -4.34 -8.17 -4.44
C ASP A 71 -4.83 -6.73 -4.65
N HIS A 72 -6.14 -6.48 -4.56
CA HIS A 72 -6.74 -5.15 -4.67
C HIS A 72 -6.72 -4.36 -3.35
N ARG A 73 -6.29 -5.00 -2.25
CA ARG A 73 -6.40 -4.45 -0.90
C ARG A 73 -5.63 -3.13 -0.73
N GLU A 74 -4.44 -3.04 -1.30
CA GLU A 74 -3.58 -1.86 -1.16
C GLU A 74 -4.18 -0.62 -1.85
N THR A 75 -4.65 -0.78 -3.09
CA THR A 75 -5.37 0.26 -3.84
C THR A 75 -6.64 0.68 -3.12
N TYR A 76 -7.40 -0.28 -2.58
CA TYR A 76 -8.59 -0.01 -1.77
C TYR A 76 -8.27 0.78 -0.51
N ASP A 77 -7.26 0.37 0.27
CA ASP A 77 -6.90 1.05 1.51
C ASP A 77 -6.48 2.50 1.23
N ALA A 78 -5.74 2.75 0.14
CA ALA A 78 -5.34 4.09 -0.29
C ALA A 78 -6.55 4.97 -0.70
N LEU A 79 -7.52 4.40 -1.42
CA LEU A 79 -8.76 5.12 -1.76
C LEU A 79 -9.64 5.36 -0.54
N PHE A 80 -9.73 4.40 0.37
CA PHE A 80 -10.45 4.55 1.62
C PHE A 80 -9.84 5.67 2.48
N ASP A 81 -8.50 5.73 2.57
CA ASP A 81 -7.79 6.81 3.25
C ASP A 81 -8.05 8.18 2.63
N LEU A 82 -8.25 8.25 1.32
CA LEU A 82 -8.59 9.48 0.60
C LEU A 82 -10.05 9.94 0.81
N TYR A 83 -11.01 9.01 0.79
CA TYR A 83 -12.44 9.31 0.92
C TYR A 83 -12.90 9.43 2.36
N PHE A 84 -12.31 8.67 3.27
CA PHE A 84 -12.62 8.64 4.69
C PHE A 84 -11.37 8.98 5.49
N PRO A 85 -10.81 10.20 5.36
CA PRO A 85 -9.59 10.58 6.08
C PRO A 85 -9.80 10.46 7.59
N ALA A 86 -8.75 10.13 8.33
CA ALA A 86 -8.79 10.22 9.80
C ALA A 86 -9.09 11.67 10.15
N ALA A 87 -10.17 11.92 10.90
CA ALA A 87 -10.61 13.25 11.27
C ALA A 87 -9.65 13.85 12.31
N LEU A 88 -8.44 14.22 11.88
CA LEU A 88 -7.42 14.83 12.72
C LEU A 88 -7.05 16.16 12.10
N GLY A 89 -7.81 17.15 12.53
CA GLY A 89 -7.60 18.53 12.18
C GLY A 89 -8.66 19.38 12.85
N ALA A 90 -8.23 20.20 13.82
CA ALA A 90 -8.86 21.49 13.99
C ALA A 90 -8.98 22.12 12.60
N ARG A 91 -10.20 22.51 12.25
CA ARG A 91 -10.54 22.99 10.92
C ARG A 91 -9.62 24.16 10.57
N THR A 92 -8.97 24.02 9.41
CA THR A 92 -8.07 24.99 8.79
C THR A 92 -8.68 26.39 8.91
N MET A 93 -8.08 27.23 9.75
CA MET A 93 -8.10 28.66 9.48
C MET A 93 -7.08 28.84 8.37
N VAL A 94 -7.56 29.11 7.16
CA VAL A 94 -6.70 29.68 6.12
C VAL A 94 -6.33 31.06 6.67
N VAL A 95 -5.15 31.16 7.26
CA VAL A 95 -4.52 32.46 7.47
C VAL A 95 -3.81 32.73 6.15
N ASP A 96 -4.29 33.75 5.42
CA ASP A 96 -3.51 34.37 4.36
C ASP A 96 -2.31 35.02 5.06
N GLU A 97 -1.20 34.28 5.15
CA GLU A 97 0.10 34.84 5.49
C GLU A 97 0.92 34.93 4.20
N ASP A 98 1.28 36.17 3.88
CA ASP A 98 2.12 36.52 2.76
C ASP A 98 3.45 35.76 2.81
N ASP A 99 3.89 35.37 1.62
CA ASP A 99 5.11 34.66 1.26
C ASP A 99 6.35 35.29 1.93
N ASP A 100 6.98 34.57 2.86
CA ASP A 100 8.39 34.76 3.17
C ASP A 100 9.07 33.40 3.33
N ASP A 101 9.97 33.08 2.40
CA ASP A 101 10.83 31.89 2.34
C ASP A 101 11.92 31.98 3.44
N SER A 102 11.48 32.08 4.69
CA SER A 102 12.31 31.90 5.86
C SER A 102 11.86 30.64 6.58
N GLY A 103 12.60 29.55 6.37
CA GLY A 103 12.43 28.35 7.17
C GLY A 103 12.43 28.70 8.66
N LEU A 104 11.59 28.04 9.44
CA LEU A 104 11.53 28.26 10.89
C LEU A 104 12.91 28.12 11.56
N PRO A 105 13.13 28.77 12.71
CA PRO A 105 14.34 28.61 13.50
C PRO A 105 14.65 27.11 13.73
N PRO A 106 15.94 26.69 13.66
CA PRO A 106 16.36 25.31 13.93
C PRO A 106 15.89 24.75 15.28
N GLU A 107 15.62 25.61 16.26
CA GLU A 107 15.16 25.26 17.60
C GLU A 107 13.77 24.59 17.59
N ASP A 108 12.88 24.99 16.67
CA ASP A 108 11.52 24.43 16.58
C ASP A 108 11.52 23.00 16.01
N ILE A 109 12.44 22.71 15.09
CA ILE A 109 12.60 21.36 14.50
C ILE A 109 13.18 20.40 15.53
N GLU A 110 14.13 20.86 16.36
CA GLU A 110 14.75 20.06 17.41
C GLU A 110 13.75 19.70 18.53
N ALA A 111 12.93 20.67 18.94
CA ALA A 111 11.85 20.45 19.90
C ALA A 111 10.82 19.44 19.38
N LEU A 112 10.44 19.58 18.10
CA LEU A 112 9.55 18.65 17.42
C LEU A 112 10.12 17.23 17.37
N ARG A 113 11.41 17.08 17.04
CA ARG A 113 12.07 15.77 16.99
C ARG A 113 12.12 15.12 18.36
N SER A 114 12.40 15.89 19.41
CA SER A 114 12.41 15.39 20.79
C SER A 114 11.03 14.89 21.20
N ALA A 115 9.97 15.66 20.93
CA ALA A 115 8.58 15.26 21.19
C ALA A 115 8.16 14.00 20.40
N LEU A 116 8.60 13.88 19.14
CA LEU A 116 8.39 12.67 18.32
C LEU A 116 9.07 11.45 18.95
N VAL A 117 10.32 11.57 19.38
CA VAL A 117 11.06 10.47 20.01
C VAL A 117 10.36 10.04 21.28
N ASP A 118 10.03 10.97 22.17
CA ASP A 118 9.36 10.68 23.45
C ASP A 118 8.05 9.90 23.24
N MET A 119 7.18 10.41 22.34
CA MET A 119 5.94 9.72 21.98
C MET A 119 6.17 8.36 21.32
N LEU A 120 7.19 8.26 20.47
CA LEU A 120 7.54 7.00 19.82
C LEU A 120 8.26 6.04 20.74
N THR A 121 8.82 6.45 21.88
CA THR A 121 9.44 5.54 22.86
C THR A 121 8.45 5.07 23.91
N ASP A 122 7.52 5.93 24.32
CA ASP A 122 6.55 5.64 25.37
C ASP A 122 5.51 4.59 24.93
N ASN A 123 5.27 3.61 25.82
CA ASN A 123 4.29 2.55 25.64
C ASN A 123 2.94 2.93 26.29
N GLU A 124 2.50 4.18 26.17
CA GLU A 124 1.16 4.57 26.63
C GLU A 124 0.07 3.91 25.76
N GLU A 125 -1.15 3.81 26.32
CA GLU A 125 -2.31 3.18 25.70
C GLU A 125 -2.47 3.58 24.22
N MET A 126 -2.32 2.58 23.34
CA MET A 126 -2.23 2.70 21.87
C MET A 126 -3.30 3.59 21.21
N ALA A 127 -4.48 3.74 21.83
CA ALA A 127 -5.58 4.51 21.27
C ALA A 127 -5.34 6.02 21.30
N ASN A 128 -4.77 6.57 22.39
CA ASN A 128 -4.52 8.01 22.51
C ASN A 128 -3.22 8.44 21.80
N LEU A 129 -2.27 7.51 21.66
CA LEU A 129 -1.01 7.75 20.98
C LEU A 129 -1.22 7.99 19.47
N ASP A 130 -2.02 7.14 18.81
CA ASP A 130 -2.34 7.27 17.38
C ASP A 130 -2.93 8.66 17.07
N GLU A 131 -3.82 9.17 17.94
CA GLU A 131 -4.51 10.45 17.76
C GLU A 131 -3.57 11.66 17.92
N ARG A 132 -2.79 11.68 19.01
CA ARG A 132 -1.80 12.74 19.27
C ARG A 132 -0.73 12.77 18.18
N LEU A 133 -0.23 11.61 17.78
CA LEU A 133 0.82 11.48 16.76
C LEU A 133 0.32 11.97 15.40
N ALA A 134 -0.90 11.61 14.99
CA ALA A 134 -1.45 12.13 13.74
C ALA A 134 -1.77 13.64 13.81
N ALA A 135 -2.22 14.17 14.95
CA ALA A 135 -2.40 15.62 15.11
C ALA A 135 -1.07 16.38 14.94
N MET A 136 0.02 15.86 15.50
CA MET A 136 1.34 16.46 15.33
C MET A 136 1.85 16.32 13.89
N ILE A 137 1.65 15.17 13.23
CA ILE A 137 1.97 15.01 11.81
C ILE A 137 1.21 16.03 10.96
N ALA A 138 -0.06 16.29 11.25
CA ALA A 138 -0.83 17.32 10.55
C ALA A 138 -0.17 18.70 10.70
N GLN A 139 0.31 19.06 11.88
CA GLN A 139 1.03 20.32 12.09
C GLN A 139 2.37 20.36 11.31
N ILE A 140 3.13 19.26 11.33
CA ILE A 140 4.39 19.15 10.59
C ILE A 140 4.17 19.30 9.09
N VAL A 141 3.17 18.60 8.53
CA VAL A 141 2.87 18.67 7.10
C VAL A 141 2.36 20.07 6.72
N GLU A 142 1.65 20.76 7.62
CA GLU A 142 1.26 22.17 7.41
C GLU A 142 2.47 23.08 7.29
N ALA A 143 3.36 23.01 8.27
CA ALA A 143 4.49 23.92 8.37
C ALA A 143 5.58 23.61 7.33
N TYR A 144 5.86 22.32 7.08
CA TYR A 144 7.05 21.88 6.35
C TYR A 144 6.76 21.11 5.07
N GLY A 145 5.50 20.72 4.83
CA GLY A 145 5.12 19.95 3.65
C GLY A 145 4.77 20.81 2.43
N ARG A 146 4.60 22.13 2.59
CA ARG A 146 4.13 23.04 1.54
C ARG A 146 5.22 23.34 0.51
N TYR A 147 4.83 23.35 -0.76
CA TYR A 147 5.65 23.88 -1.86
C TYR A 147 4.79 24.47 -2.97
N ASN A 148 5.42 25.31 -3.79
CA ASN A 148 4.77 25.86 -4.97
C ASN A 148 5.00 24.94 -6.20
N SER A 149 3.92 24.48 -6.79
CA SER A 149 3.91 23.76 -8.06
C SER A 149 3.47 24.67 -9.20
N SER A 150 3.63 24.23 -10.44
CA SER A 150 3.13 24.95 -11.63
C SER A 150 1.59 25.11 -11.63
N ARG A 151 0.88 24.35 -10.80
CA ARG A 151 -0.58 24.41 -10.63
C ARG A 151 -1.01 25.10 -9.32
N GLY A 152 -0.10 25.79 -8.65
CA GLY A 152 -0.33 26.44 -7.36
C GLY A 152 0.30 25.68 -6.20
N PRO A 153 -0.03 26.05 -4.94
CA PRO A 153 0.54 25.43 -3.77
C PRO A 153 0.09 23.96 -3.66
N SER A 154 0.95 23.12 -3.11
CA SER A 154 0.74 21.68 -2.94
C SER A 154 1.53 21.15 -1.75
N TYR A 155 1.29 19.91 -1.36
CA TYR A 155 1.99 19.25 -0.25
C TYR A 155 2.87 18.09 -0.74
N SER A 156 4.06 17.96 -0.13
CA SER A 156 5.03 16.92 -0.42
C SER A 156 5.44 16.16 0.84
N SER A 157 5.26 14.84 0.83
CA SER A 157 5.71 13.96 1.91
C SER A 157 7.23 13.97 2.03
N TYR A 158 7.94 14.14 0.91
CA TYR A 158 9.39 14.23 0.91
C TYR A 158 9.88 15.44 1.71
N GLN A 159 9.24 16.61 1.57
CA GLN A 159 9.64 17.81 2.30
C GLN A 159 9.35 17.68 3.80
N ALA A 160 8.16 17.20 4.16
CA ALA A 160 7.81 16.94 5.55
C ALA A 160 8.78 15.95 6.21
N LEU A 161 9.07 14.81 5.56
CA LEU A 161 10.01 13.81 6.08
C LEU A 161 11.46 14.33 6.15
N LYS A 162 11.87 15.16 5.18
CA LYS A 162 13.19 15.79 5.16
C LYS A 162 13.34 16.76 6.33
N ALA A 163 12.32 17.58 6.61
CA ALA A 163 12.31 18.50 7.75
C ALA A 163 12.41 17.76 9.09
N MET A 164 11.79 16.58 9.19
CA MET A 164 11.89 15.72 10.39
C MET A 164 13.28 15.05 10.55
N SER A 165 14.11 15.06 9.50
CA SER A 165 15.41 14.35 9.47
C SER A 165 15.29 12.91 9.92
N LEU A 166 14.56 12.10 9.14
CA LEU A 166 14.17 10.74 9.51
C LEU A 166 15.34 9.85 9.96
N ASP A 167 16.53 10.02 9.37
CA ASP A 167 17.72 9.26 9.75
C ASP A 167 18.19 9.58 11.18
N ASP A 168 18.13 10.86 11.59
CA ASP A 168 18.43 11.28 12.97
C ASP A 168 17.33 10.79 13.94
N LEU A 169 16.07 10.86 13.51
CA LEU A 169 14.94 10.36 14.29
C LEU A 169 15.06 8.85 14.57
N GLU A 170 15.45 8.06 13.56
CA GLU A 170 15.65 6.61 13.71
C GLU A 170 16.78 6.29 14.69
N GLY A 171 17.91 7.01 14.59
CA GLY A 171 19.04 6.86 15.51
C GLY A 171 18.66 7.17 16.97
N ARG A 172 17.92 8.27 17.19
CA ARG A 172 17.46 8.66 18.53
C ARG A 172 16.40 7.72 19.09
N LEU A 173 15.47 7.26 18.26
CA LEU A 173 14.47 6.28 18.65
C LEU A 173 15.14 4.95 19.06
N LEU A 174 16.14 4.50 18.30
CA LEU A 174 16.92 3.32 18.64
C LEU A 174 17.66 3.51 19.97
N ALA A 175 18.29 4.67 20.19
CA ALA A 175 18.95 4.98 21.46
C ALA A 175 17.96 4.98 22.64
N GLY A 176 16.79 5.60 22.48
CA GLY A 176 15.73 5.61 23.49
C GLY A 176 15.16 4.23 23.80
N LEU A 177 15.01 3.37 22.78
CA LEU A 177 14.61 1.97 22.95
C LEU A 177 15.67 1.11 23.64
N LEU A 178 16.95 1.48 23.53
CA LEU A 178 18.05 0.78 24.17
C LEU A 178 18.35 1.28 25.59
N ALA A 179 17.99 2.51 25.93
CA ALA A 179 18.24 3.12 27.23
C ALA A 179 17.82 2.25 28.45
N PRO A 180 16.70 1.50 28.43
CA PRO A 180 16.32 0.62 29.55
C PRO A 180 17.29 -0.56 29.77
N TYR A 181 18.11 -0.93 28.80
CA TYR A 181 19.06 -2.05 28.87
C TYR A 181 20.46 -1.62 29.33
N GLY A 182 20.71 -0.33 29.55
CA GLY A 182 22.01 0.20 29.96
C GLY A 182 23.05 0.20 28.84
N ASP A 183 24.33 0.25 29.22
CA ASP A 183 25.46 0.44 28.28
C ASP A 183 25.86 -0.83 27.51
N GLU A 184 25.40 -2.01 27.96
CA GLU A 184 25.74 -3.30 27.34
C GLU A 184 24.47 -4.11 27.00
N PRO A 185 23.67 -3.68 26.01
CA PRO A 185 22.55 -4.47 25.53
C PRO A 185 23.04 -5.77 24.88
N THR A 186 22.32 -6.86 25.13
CA THR A 186 22.58 -8.14 24.46
C THR A 186 22.31 -8.03 22.95
N PRO A 187 22.94 -8.86 22.10
CA PRO A 187 22.70 -8.84 20.66
C PRO A 187 21.23 -9.03 20.27
N THR A 188 20.47 -9.80 21.05
CA THR A 188 19.03 -9.99 20.83
C THR A 188 18.23 -8.74 21.15
N GLN A 189 18.53 -8.04 22.25
CA GLN A 189 17.89 -6.77 22.61
C GLN A 189 18.13 -5.71 21.54
N GLU A 190 19.36 -5.62 21.00
CA GLU A 190 19.65 -4.72 19.88
C GLU A 190 18.81 -5.01 18.65
N GLN A 191 18.68 -6.29 18.27
CA GLN A 191 17.90 -6.67 17.09
C GLN A 191 16.41 -6.37 17.29
N ILE A 192 15.88 -6.58 18.50
CA ILE A 192 14.50 -6.23 18.85
C ILE A 192 14.30 -4.72 18.76
N ALA A 193 15.19 -3.92 19.36
CA ALA A 193 15.11 -2.46 19.31
C ALA A 193 15.19 -1.93 17.86
N LYS A 194 16.10 -2.46 17.05
CA LYS A 194 16.22 -2.15 15.61
C LYS A 194 14.92 -2.47 14.86
N ALA A 195 14.34 -3.64 15.10
CA ALA A 195 13.09 -4.04 14.45
C ALA A 195 11.90 -3.13 14.86
N ILE A 196 11.79 -2.79 16.14
CA ILE A 196 10.75 -1.88 16.66
C ILE A 196 10.94 -0.47 16.08
N ALA A 197 12.16 0.06 16.07
CA ALA A 197 12.47 1.37 15.50
C ALA A 197 12.07 1.42 14.02
N ALA A 198 12.50 0.43 13.22
CA ALA A 198 12.17 0.33 11.80
C ALA A 198 10.65 0.27 11.58
N GLN A 199 9.91 -0.49 12.40
CA GLN A 199 8.45 -0.56 12.32
C GLN A 199 7.79 0.78 12.65
N ARG A 200 8.20 1.46 13.72
CA ARG A 200 7.68 2.77 14.15
C ARG A 200 7.95 3.85 13.10
N ILE A 201 9.16 3.87 12.53
CA ILE A 201 9.55 4.77 11.42
C ILE A 201 8.71 4.51 10.16
N ALA A 202 8.46 3.24 9.82
CA ALA A 202 7.61 2.90 8.69
C ALA A 202 6.15 3.35 8.90
N GLN A 203 5.62 3.21 10.12
CA GLN A 203 4.29 3.72 10.48
C GLN A 203 4.22 5.24 10.37
N LEU A 204 5.21 5.96 10.91
CA LEU A 204 5.31 7.42 10.83
C LEU A 204 5.30 7.90 9.38
N ARG A 205 6.12 7.28 8.52
CA ARG A 205 6.16 7.56 7.08
C ARG A 205 4.79 7.42 6.44
N LYS A 206 4.09 6.31 6.72
CA LYS A 206 2.74 6.06 6.17
C LYS A 206 1.75 7.14 6.61
N MET A 207 1.83 7.59 7.86
CA MET A 207 0.94 8.64 8.37
C MET A 207 1.23 10.00 7.73
N VAL A 208 2.51 10.37 7.55
CA VAL A 208 2.91 11.59 6.82
C VAL A 208 2.43 11.55 5.38
N GLU A 209 2.59 10.41 4.68
CA GLU A 209 2.08 10.23 3.32
C GLU A 209 0.56 10.36 3.22
N GLY A 210 -0.18 9.73 4.15
CA GLY A 210 -1.63 9.84 4.21
C GLY A 210 -2.11 11.28 4.43
N GLU A 211 -1.47 11.99 5.36
CA GLU A 211 -1.79 13.39 5.66
C GLU A 211 -1.45 14.34 4.50
N THR A 212 -0.31 14.12 3.84
CA THR A 212 0.07 14.87 2.63
C THR A 212 -0.98 14.66 1.53
N LYS A 213 -1.38 13.40 1.27
CA LYS A 213 -2.41 13.08 0.27
C LYS A 213 -3.75 13.73 0.62
N ARG A 214 -4.17 13.74 1.88
CA ARG A 214 -5.39 14.42 2.35
C ARG A 214 -5.36 15.90 2.01
N ARG A 215 -4.28 16.60 2.33
CA ARG A 215 -4.15 18.06 2.10
C ARG A 215 -4.05 18.41 0.63
N THR A 216 -3.28 17.64 -0.14
CA THR A 216 -3.25 17.77 -1.59
C THR A 216 -4.65 17.54 -2.19
N ALA A 217 -5.42 16.60 -1.66
CA ALA A 217 -6.79 16.37 -2.09
C ALA A 217 -7.71 17.53 -1.74
N GLU A 218 -7.59 18.11 -0.54
CA GLU A 218 -8.34 19.30 -0.13
C GLU A 218 -8.07 20.48 -1.06
N GLN A 219 -6.82 20.67 -1.48
CA GLN A 219 -6.38 21.79 -2.30
C GLN A 219 -6.63 21.61 -3.82
N LEU A 220 -6.26 20.46 -4.38
CA LEU A 220 -6.31 20.19 -5.83
C LEU A 220 -7.50 19.31 -6.24
N GLY A 221 -8.27 18.80 -5.27
CA GLY A 221 -9.36 17.86 -5.49
C GLY A 221 -8.95 16.39 -5.35
N ARG A 222 -9.92 15.54 -5.01
CA ARG A 222 -9.71 14.09 -4.86
C ARG A 222 -9.28 13.43 -6.16
N ASP A 223 -9.85 13.83 -7.29
CA ASP A 223 -9.55 13.25 -8.61
C ASP A 223 -8.07 13.37 -8.98
N HIS A 224 -7.43 14.48 -8.63
CA HIS A 224 -6.00 14.68 -8.84
C HIS A 224 -5.17 13.68 -8.01
N VAL A 225 -5.52 13.47 -6.74
CA VAL A 225 -4.82 12.53 -5.87
C VAL A 225 -5.10 11.07 -6.25
N GLN A 226 -6.28 10.77 -6.78
CA GLN A 226 -6.58 9.43 -7.30
C GLN A 226 -5.68 9.05 -8.47
N MET A 227 -5.41 9.99 -9.38
CA MET A 227 -4.59 9.73 -10.58
C MET A 227 -3.12 9.44 -10.25
N TYR A 228 -2.56 10.11 -9.23
CA TYR A 228 -1.11 10.07 -8.98
C TYR A 228 -0.70 9.52 -7.62
N GLY A 229 -1.62 9.50 -6.64
CA GLY A 229 -1.35 9.14 -5.24
C GLY A 229 -1.84 7.76 -4.83
N VAL A 230 -2.57 7.06 -5.69
CA VAL A 230 -3.12 5.73 -5.42
C VAL A 230 -2.29 4.65 -6.13
N PRO A 231 -1.88 3.56 -5.45
CA PRO A 231 -1.18 2.45 -6.09
C PRO A 231 -2.03 1.82 -7.20
N GLN A 232 -1.43 1.62 -8.38
CA GLN A 232 -2.10 0.91 -9.48
C GLN A 232 -2.20 -0.59 -9.18
N LEU A 233 -3.32 -1.18 -9.60
CA LEU A 233 -3.49 -2.64 -9.56
C LEU A 233 -2.39 -3.33 -10.37
N ALA A 234 -1.93 -4.48 -9.90
CA ALA A 234 -0.83 -5.22 -10.53
C ALA A 234 -1.12 -5.59 -12.01
N GLU A 235 -2.38 -5.73 -12.38
CA GLU A 235 -2.83 -5.99 -13.76
C GLU A 235 -2.80 -4.76 -14.67
N ASN A 236 -2.80 -3.55 -14.10
CA ASN A 236 -2.81 -2.29 -14.83
C ASN A 236 -1.41 -1.66 -14.97
N VAL A 237 -0.40 -2.21 -14.28
CA VAL A 237 0.98 -1.71 -14.35
C VAL A 237 1.66 -2.20 -15.62
N GLU A 238 2.18 -1.28 -16.42
CA GLU A 238 2.94 -1.59 -17.64
C GLU A 238 4.27 -2.29 -17.29
N PHE A 239 4.47 -3.51 -17.82
CA PHE A 239 5.65 -4.35 -17.50
C PHE A 239 6.99 -3.66 -17.71
N LEU A 240 7.11 -2.79 -18.73
CA LEU A 240 8.35 -2.10 -19.08
C LEU A 240 8.71 -0.98 -18.09
N ARG A 241 7.74 -0.48 -17.32
CA ARG A 241 7.90 0.61 -16.35
C ARG A 241 7.71 0.15 -14.90
N ALA A 242 7.45 -1.14 -14.69
CA ALA A 242 7.20 -1.70 -13.38
C ALA A 242 8.44 -1.59 -12.47
N SER A 243 8.25 -1.09 -11.26
CA SER A 243 9.26 -1.11 -10.21
C SER A 243 9.59 -2.54 -9.78
N GLY A 244 10.73 -2.74 -9.12
CA GLY A 244 11.15 -4.06 -8.63
C GLY A 244 10.15 -4.68 -7.66
N GLU A 245 9.42 -3.87 -6.89
CA GLU A 245 8.35 -4.34 -6.00
C GLU A 245 7.11 -4.79 -6.77
N GLN A 246 6.65 -3.98 -7.74
CA GLN A 246 5.53 -4.33 -8.61
C GLN A 246 5.81 -5.63 -9.37
N LEU A 247 7.03 -5.83 -9.88
CA LEU A 247 7.43 -7.09 -10.52
C LEU A 247 7.37 -8.29 -9.56
N ARG A 248 7.73 -8.11 -8.27
CA ARG A 248 7.60 -9.17 -7.27
C ARG A 248 6.13 -9.49 -7.00
N GLN A 249 5.26 -8.49 -6.90
CA GLN A 249 3.82 -8.67 -6.72
C GLN A 249 3.20 -9.38 -7.92
N MET A 250 3.49 -8.95 -9.14
CA MET A 250 3.06 -9.63 -10.37
C MET A 250 3.49 -11.10 -10.39
N ARG A 251 4.74 -11.40 -10.02
CA ARG A 251 5.22 -12.81 -9.95
C ARG A 251 4.44 -13.64 -8.93
N ARG A 252 4.02 -13.07 -7.80
CA ARG A 252 3.17 -13.77 -6.82
C ARG A 252 1.80 -14.08 -7.41
N VAL A 253 1.20 -13.14 -8.14
CA VAL A 253 -0.11 -13.32 -8.80
C VAL A 253 -0.03 -14.34 -9.94
N VAL A 254 1.04 -14.30 -10.75
CA VAL A 254 1.23 -15.19 -11.91
C VAL A 254 1.71 -16.60 -11.51
N GLY A 255 2.37 -16.75 -10.36
CA GLY A 255 2.96 -18.01 -9.90
C GLY A 255 2.01 -19.23 -9.99
N PRO A 256 0.76 -19.15 -9.47
CA PRO A 256 -0.22 -20.23 -9.58
C PRO A 256 -0.59 -20.61 -11.03
N LEU A 257 -0.72 -19.62 -11.92
CA LEU A 257 -1.00 -19.85 -13.34
C LEU A 257 0.18 -20.53 -14.03
N ALA A 258 1.40 -20.03 -13.78
CA ALA A 258 2.62 -20.64 -14.29
C ALA A 258 2.75 -22.10 -13.85
N ARG A 259 2.42 -22.42 -12.59
CA ARG A 259 2.42 -23.80 -12.08
C ARG A 259 1.36 -24.67 -12.76
N THR A 260 0.16 -24.15 -13.00
CA THR A 260 -0.91 -24.87 -13.71
C THR A 260 -0.53 -25.15 -15.16
N LEU A 261 0.06 -24.19 -15.86
CA LEU A 261 0.56 -24.37 -17.22
C LEU A 261 1.73 -25.35 -17.26
N ALA A 262 2.67 -25.25 -16.32
CA ALA A 262 3.82 -26.15 -16.24
C ALA A 262 3.38 -27.59 -15.97
N THR A 263 2.42 -27.82 -15.07
CA THR A 263 1.89 -29.17 -14.78
C THR A 263 1.13 -29.74 -15.98
N ARG A 264 0.28 -28.95 -16.65
CA ARG A 264 -0.41 -29.37 -17.87
C ARG A 264 0.56 -29.71 -18.99
N LEU A 265 1.61 -28.91 -19.18
CA LEU A 265 2.68 -29.15 -20.14
C LEU A 265 3.48 -30.41 -19.79
N ALA A 266 3.82 -30.62 -18.52
CA ALA A 266 4.52 -31.80 -18.04
C ALA A 266 3.70 -33.08 -18.27
N ALA A 267 2.39 -33.06 -17.99
CA ALA A 267 1.48 -34.17 -18.24
C ALA A 267 1.36 -34.48 -19.75
N ARG A 268 1.27 -33.46 -20.61
CA ARG A 268 1.30 -33.62 -22.08
C ARG A 268 2.62 -34.24 -22.53
N ARG A 269 3.76 -33.76 -22.01
CA ARG A 269 5.10 -34.29 -22.31
C ARG A 269 5.25 -35.75 -21.87
N ARG A 270 4.78 -36.12 -20.67
CA ARG A 270 4.80 -37.52 -20.20
C ARG A 270 3.98 -38.44 -21.10
N ARG A 271 2.75 -38.05 -21.48
CA ARG A 271 1.92 -38.82 -22.43
C ARG A 271 2.60 -38.97 -23.79
N SER A 272 3.25 -37.93 -24.30
CA SER A 272 3.99 -38.01 -25.57
C SER A 272 5.23 -38.91 -25.51
N ARG A 273 5.83 -39.08 -24.31
CA ARG A 273 6.99 -39.97 -24.08
C ARG A 273 6.60 -41.43 -23.87
N ALA A 274 5.38 -41.72 -23.46
CA ALA A 274 4.82 -43.07 -23.37
C ALA A 274 4.33 -43.60 -24.73
N GLY A 275 4.76 -42.97 -25.84
CA GLY A 275 4.28 -43.23 -27.18
C GLY A 275 5.06 -44.30 -27.96
N GLU A 276 4.68 -44.40 -29.24
CA GLU A 276 5.06 -45.38 -30.26
C GLU A 276 6.56 -45.80 -30.24
N ILE A 277 6.77 -47.11 -30.39
CA ILE A 277 8.10 -47.72 -30.45
C ILE A 277 8.77 -47.33 -31.77
N ASP A 278 10.03 -46.89 -31.71
CA ASP A 278 10.86 -46.72 -32.91
C ASP A 278 11.31 -48.10 -33.37
N LEU A 279 10.51 -48.73 -34.24
CA LEU A 279 10.76 -50.09 -34.73
C LEU A 279 12.16 -50.25 -35.32
N ARG A 280 12.64 -49.26 -36.08
CA ARG A 280 13.95 -49.32 -36.73
C ARG A 280 15.09 -49.27 -35.72
N LYS A 281 15.01 -48.38 -34.73
CA LYS A 281 16.05 -48.30 -33.69
C LYS A 281 15.98 -49.48 -32.72
N THR A 282 14.77 -49.94 -32.40
CA THR A 282 14.54 -51.09 -31.51
C THR A 282 15.11 -52.38 -32.10
N LEU A 283 14.81 -52.64 -33.37
CA LEU A 283 15.38 -53.78 -34.09
C LEU A 283 16.90 -53.68 -34.13
N ARG A 284 17.45 -52.53 -34.58
CA ARG A 284 18.91 -52.32 -34.65
C ARG A 284 19.63 -52.50 -33.31
N LYS A 285 19.01 -52.08 -32.20
CA LYS A 285 19.59 -52.21 -30.85
C LYS A 285 19.57 -53.66 -30.35
N SER A 286 18.55 -54.43 -30.73
CA SER A 286 18.40 -55.85 -30.34
C SER A 286 19.08 -56.82 -31.33
N MET A 287 19.73 -56.31 -32.39
CA MET A 287 20.37 -57.16 -33.40
C MET A 287 21.58 -57.96 -32.86
N SER A 288 22.32 -57.40 -31.90
CA SER A 288 23.51 -58.08 -31.34
C SER A 288 23.16 -59.35 -30.55
N THR A 289 21.93 -59.44 -30.04
CA THR A 289 21.40 -60.59 -29.29
C THR A 289 20.52 -61.50 -30.15
N GLY A 290 20.53 -61.33 -31.48
CA GLY A 290 19.68 -62.11 -32.39
C GLY A 290 18.18 -61.81 -32.25
N GLY A 291 17.81 -60.70 -31.60
CA GLY A 291 16.43 -60.28 -31.39
C GLY A 291 15.82 -60.67 -30.04
N VAL A 292 16.55 -61.35 -29.15
CA VAL A 292 16.06 -61.71 -27.80
C VAL A 292 17.16 -61.57 -26.75
N PRO A 293 16.96 -60.79 -25.66
CA PRO A 293 15.78 -59.99 -25.33
C PRO A 293 15.65 -58.73 -26.20
N ILE A 294 14.41 -58.22 -26.36
CA ILE A 294 14.11 -57.02 -27.16
C ILE A 294 14.31 -55.77 -26.31
N ASP A 295 15.28 -54.96 -26.68
CA ASP A 295 15.56 -53.66 -26.06
C ASP A 295 14.73 -52.56 -26.73
N VAL A 296 13.54 -52.30 -26.17
CA VAL A 296 12.59 -51.32 -26.71
C VAL A 296 13.15 -49.89 -26.67
N VAL A 297 13.15 -49.22 -27.82
CA VAL A 297 13.50 -47.81 -27.96
C VAL A 297 12.25 -47.01 -28.33
N LEU A 298 11.82 -46.11 -27.45
CA LEU A 298 10.67 -45.23 -27.69
C LEU A 298 11.06 -44.08 -28.64
N ARG A 299 10.14 -43.63 -29.49
CA ARG A 299 10.35 -42.44 -30.32
C ARG A 299 10.57 -41.21 -29.45
N LYS A 300 11.51 -40.34 -29.86
CA LYS A 300 11.74 -39.06 -29.17
C LYS A 300 10.55 -38.14 -29.45
N PRO A 301 9.95 -37.51 -28.42
CA PRO A 301 8.88 -36.55 -28.65
C PRO A 301 9.42 -35.34 -29.40
N HIS A 302 8.69 -34.90 -30.43
CA HIS A 302 8.97 -33.62 -31.07
C HIS A 302 8.50 -32.48 -30.17
N PRO A 303 9.33 -31.46 -29.91
CA PRO A 303 8.85 -30.27 -29.21
C PRO A 303 7.73 -29.64 -30.04
N ALA A 304 6.54 -29.52 -29.44
CA ALA A 304 5.46 -28.76 -30.07
C ALA A 304 5.92 -27.31 -30.25
N ARG A 305 5.59 -26.70 -31.39
CA ARG A 305 5.76 -25.25 -31.55
C ARG A 305 4.95 -24.55 -30.44
N PRO A 306 5.53 -23.56 -29.74
CA PRO A 306 4.75 -22.74 -28.84
C PRO A 306 3.67 -22.02 -29.67
N GLU A 307 2.42 -22.16 -29.26
CA GLU A 307 1.35 -21.28 -29.72
C GLU A 307 1.59 -19.94 -29.04
N LEU A 308 2.04 -18.96 -29.82
CA LEU A 308 2.18 -17.56 -29.42
C LEU A 308 0.91 -16.83 -29.83
#